data_AF-A0A1Q3RJQ2-F1
#
_entry.id   AF-A0A1Q3RJQ2-F1
#
_cell.length_a   1.000
_cell.length_b   1.000
_cell.length_c   1.000
_cell.angle_alpha   90.00
_cell.angle_beta   90.00
_cell.angle_gamma   90.00
#
_symmetry.space_group_name_H-M   'P 1'
#
loop_
_entity.id
_entity.type
_entity.pdbx_description
1 polymer ?
#
loop_
_entity_poly.entity_id
_entity_poly.type
_entity_poly.pdbx_seq_one_letter_code
_entity_poly.pdbx_strand_id
1 'polypeptide(L)'
;MKQKTLALLTLGIIFGGIFLTMIVGAWTTENTKTPARYTTGSAEGEYNPEDIRGSYTLGEVSTLFDIPTEVLIKAFNLPLDTNPDTFKTKDLESLYSIVAEDIEVGNESVQVFVALYNDLPMVLTDTYLPTQAVELLLSLDRSWSQETIDYLNAHSVIVTISEDSESDKDSALATNESKEPDAESTETNNTTNNSTSTTTSTAQEATTAPKTEPKTEVTTETTTEHKEPLIKGTTTFQQLLDAGIEKAQI
;
A
#
# COMPACT_ATOMS: atom_id res chain seq x y z
N MET A 1 63.23 16.14 -13.07
CA MET A 1 62.37 16.28 -11.87
C MET A 1 62.61 15.10 -10.95
N LYS A 2 62.61 15.30 -9.62
CA LYS A 2 62.79 14.21 -8.66
C LYS A 2 61.50 13.37 -8.63
N GLN A 3 61.61 12.04 -8.50
CA GLN A 3 60.46 11.10 -8.47
C GLN A 3 59.36 11.54 -7.48
N LYS A 4 59.76 12.13 -6.35
CA LYS A 4 58.84 12.68 -5.33
C LYS A 4 57.96 13.82 -5.85
N THR A 5 58.48 14.69 -6.71
CA THR A 5 57.72 15.79 -7.32
C THR A 5 56.73 15.28 -8.36
N LEU A 6 57.11 14.25 -9.13
CA LEU A 6 56.20 13.64 -10.12
C LEU A 6 55.04 12.92 -9.42
N ALA A 7 55.33 12.15 -8.36
CA ALA A 7 54.30 11.49 -7.56
C ALA A 7 53.31 12.48 -6.92
N LEU A 8 53.82 13.59 -6.36
CA LEU A 8 52.97 14.63 -5.77
C LEU A 8 52.09 15.33 -6.83
N LEU A 9 52.63 15.57 -8.02
CA LEU A 9 51.89 16.18 -9.14
C LEU A 9 50.79 15.25 -9.65
N THR A 10 51.09 13.96 -9.82
CA THR A 10 50.09 12.97 -10.22
C THR A 10 48.96 12.87 -9.20
N LEU A 11 49.28 12.87 -7.90
CA LEU A 11 48.28 12.88 -6.83
C LEU A 11 47.42 14.15 -6.91
N GLY A 12 48.04 15.32 -7.09
CA GLY A 12 47.32 16.58 -7.24
C GLY A 12 46.37 16.61 -8.44
N ILE A 13 46.75 16.00 -9.57
CA ILE A 13 45.90 15.94 -10.76
C ILE A 13 44.72 14.97 -10.56
N ILE A 14 44.94 13.80 -9.95
CA ILE A 14 43.87 12.82 -9.71
C ILE A 14 42.85 13.39 -8.72
N PHE A 15 43.31 13.80 -7.54
CA PHE A 15 42.42 14.32 -6.49
C PHE A 15 41.84 15.68 -6.86
N GLY A 16 42.61 16.54 -7.53
CA GLY A 16 42.14 17.82 -8.05
C GLY A 16 41.06 17.66 -9.13
N GLY A 17 41.22 16.69 -10.03
CA GLY A 17 40.21 16.35 -11.03
C GLY A 17 38.92 15.84 -10.39
N ILE A 18 39.00 14.92 -9.43
CA ILE A 18 37.83 14.40 -8.69
C ILE A 18 37.11 15.54 -7.97
N PHE A 19 37.84 16.40 -7.24
CA PHE A 19 37.26 17.53 -6.52
C PHE A 19 36.56 18.52 -7.45
N LEU A 20 37.14 18.79 -8.61
CA LEU A 20 36.53 19.67 -9.61
C LEU A 20 35.25 19.05 -10.21
N THR A 21 35.22 17.74 -10.44
CA THR A 21 34.00 17.05 -10.90
C THR A 21 32.90 16.99 -9.84
N MET A 22 33.24 17.01 -8.54
CA MET A 22 32.26 17.13 -7.46
C MET A 22 31.59 18.51 -7.43
N ILE A 23 32.37 19.60 -7.57
CA ILE A 23 31.82 20.97 -7.60
C ILE A 23 30.86 21.17 -8.78
N VAL A 24 31.21 20.62 -9.94
CA VAL A 24 30.38 20.72 -11.16
C VAL A 24 29.12 19.86 -11.05
N GLY A 25 29.01 18.98 -10.05
CA GLY A 25 27.85 18.11 -9.89
C GLY A 25 27.67 17.13 -11.04
N ALA A 26 28.71 16.89 -11.85
CA ALA A 26 28.69 16.05 -13.05
C ALA A 26 28.34 14.57 -12.77
N TRP A 27 28.22 14.19 -11.51
CA TRP A 27 27.83 12.86 -11.03
C TRP A 27 26.48 12.84 -10.29
N THR A 28 25.76 13.97 -10.23
CA THR A 28 24.47 14.03 -9.53
C THR A 28 23.39 13.46 -10.45
N THR A 29 23.07 12.17 -10.28
CA THR A 29 21.93 11.56 -10.96
C THR A 29 20.65 11.98 -10.23
N GLU A 30 19.78 12.71 -10.93
CA GLU A 30 18.43 12.99 -10.45
C GLU A 30 17.61 11.70 -10.50
N ASN A 31 17.39 11.08 -9.33
CA ASN A 31 16.54 9.90 -9.23
C ASN A 31 15.08 10.34 -9.32
N THR A 32 14.51 10.34 -10.52
CA THR A 32 13.09 10.64 -10.71
C THR A 32 12.27 9.45 -10.22
N LYS A 33 11.59 9.62 -9.09
CA LYS A 33 10.72 8.60 -8.47
C LYS A 33 9.28 8.76 -8.96
N THR A 34 9.09 8.62 -10.28
CA THR A 34 7.76 8.58 -10.89
C THR A 34 7.53 7.19 -11.47
N PRO A 35 6.57 6.42 -10.93
CA PRO A 35 6.25 5.11 -11.48
C PRO A 35 5.80 5.21 -12.94
N ALA A 36 6.02 4.16 -13.70
CA ALA A 36 5.36 3.94 -14.98
C ALA A 36 3.83 4.02 -14.80
N ARG A 37 3.12 4.43 -15.86
CA ARG A 37 1.66 4.45 -15.87
C ARG A 37 1.12 3.36 -16.79
N TYR A 38 -0.07 2.86 -16.50
CA TYR A 38 -0.77 2.01 -17.45
C TYR A 38 -1.06 2.79 -18.74
N THR A 39 -0.81 2.15 -19.87
CA THR A 39 -0.98 2.77 -21.20
C THR A 39 -2.28 2.36 -21.89
N THR A 40 -3.00 1.38 -21.33
CA THR A 40 -4.24 0.83 -21.88
C THR A 40 -5.09 0.25 -20.76
N GLY A 41 -6.37 -0.05 -21.07
CA GLY A 41 -7.29 -0.71 -20.15
C GLY A 41 -8.00 0.27 -19.20
N SER A 42 -8.76 -0.28 -18.25
CA SER A 42 -9.58 0.53 -17.32
C SER A 42 -8.76 1.41 -16.37
N ALA A 43 -7.49 1.09 -16.16
CA ALA A 43 -6.56 1.84 -15.31
C ALA A 43 -5.63 2.77 -16.13
N GLU A 44 -5.91 3.02 -17.41
CA GLU A 44 -5.08 3.87 -18.26
C GLU A 44 -4.83 5.25 -17.64
N GLY A 45 -3.55 5.65 -17.60
CA GLY A 45 -3.11 6.89 -16.99
C GLY A 45 -2.83 6.80 -15.49
N GLU A 46 -3.26 5.74 -14.81
CA GLU A 46 -2.90 5.51 -13.40
C GLU A 46 -1.48 4.99 -13.27
N TYR A 47 -0.85 5.26 -12.12
CA TYR A 47 0.47 4.70 -11.80
C TYR A 47 0.40 3.18 -11.62
N ASN A 48 1.39 2.46 -12.16
CA ASN A 48 1.52 1.02 -12.00
C ASN A 48 2.27 0.72 -10.68
N PRO A 49 1.65 0.02 -9.72
CA PRO A 49 2.29 -0.35 -8.46
C PRO A 49 3.53 -1.25 -8.63
N GLU A 50 3.66 -1.99 -9.73
CA GLU A 50 4.84 -2.83 -10.01
C GLU A 50 6.14 -2.01 -10.16
N ASP A 51 6.05 -0.70 -10.46
CA ASP A 51 7.23 0.19 -10.55
C ASP A 51 7.51 0.94 -9.24
N ILE A 52 6.82 0.59 -8.13
CA ILE A 52 7.27 0.98 -6.79
C ILE A 52 8.57 0.26 -6.50
N ARG A 53 9.65 1.02 -6.32
CA ARG A 53 10.99 0.46 -6.05
C ARG A 53 11.28 0.49 -4.57
N GLY A 54 12.17 -0.39 -4.11
CA GLY A 54 12.61 -0.45 -2.71
C GLY A 54 13.12 0.88 -2.12
N SER A 55 13.52 1.85 -2.94
CA SER A 55 13.96 3.18 -2.49
C SER A 55 12.85 4.19 -2.23
N TYR A 56 11.60 3.86 -2.57
CA TYR A 56 10.45 4.71 -2.34
C TYR A 56 10.15 4.74 -0.84
N THR A 57 9.74 5.90 -0.34
CA THR A 57 9.27 6.06 1.04
C THR A 57 7.77 5.81 1.12
N LEU A 58 7.25 5.52 2.32
CA LEU A 58 5.79 5.38 2.49
C LEU A 58 5.05 6.68 2.13
N GLY A 59 5.65 7.85 2.38
CA GLY A 59 5.10 9.15 1.99
C GLY A 59 5.05 9.34 0.47
N GLU A 60 6.07 8.87 -0.25
CA GLU A 60 6.07 8.89 -1.72
C GLU A 60 5.00 7.95 -2.29
N VAL A 61 4.89 6.72 -1.75
CA VAL A 61 3.83 5.77 -2.15
C VAL A 61 2.45 6.37 -1.87
N SER A 62 2.25 6.94 -0.68
CA SER A 62 1.01 7.62 -0.30
C SER A 62 0.63 8.71 -1.29
N THR A 63 1.58 9.58 -1.64
CA THR A 63 1.33 10.71 -2.56
C THR A 63 1.04 10.25 -3.98
N LEU A 64 1.75 9.23 -4.47
CA LEU A 64 1.62 8.77 -5.85
C LEU A 64 0.35 7.95 -6.07
N PHE A 65 -0.07 7.18 -5.08
CA PHE A 65 -1.20 6.25 -5.19
C PHE A 65 -2.42 6.68 -4.38
N ASP A 66 -2.42 7.88 -3.80
CA ASP A 66 -3.53 8.44 -3.01
C ASP A 66 -4.01 7.54 -1.86
N ILE A 67 -3.06 6.90 -1.16
CA ILE A 67 -3.32 6.06 0.01
C ILE A 67 -2.85 6.79 1.27
N PRO A 68 -3.67 6.97 2.32
CA PRO A 68 -3.22 7.62 3.54
C PRO A 68 -2.00 6.91 4.16
N THR A 69 -1.02 7.67 4.64
CA THR A 69 0.18 7.10 5.28
C THR A 69 -0.18 6.27 6.51
N GLU A 70 -1.24 6.64 7.23
CA GLU A 70 -1.75 5.90 8.39
C GLU A 70 -2.27 4.52 8.00
N VAL A 71 -2.87 4.41 6.80
CA VAL A 71 -3.32 3.11 6.27
C VAL A 71 -2.11 2.24 5.96
N LEU A 72 -1.06 2.77 5.34
CA LEU A 72 0.18 2.04 5.07
C LEU A 72 0.89 1.60 6.37
N ILE A 73 1.04 2.52 7.32
CA ILE A 73 1.64 2.22 8.64
C ILE A 73 0.88 1.10 9.33
N LYS A 74 -0.46 1.18 9.36
CA LYS A 74 -1.31 0.16 9.99
C LYS A 74 -1.28 -1.17 9.24
N ALA A 75 -1.36 -1.14 7.90
CA ALA A 75 -1.35 -2.35 7.06
C ALA A 75 -0.09 -3.16 7.28
N PHE A 76 1.04 -2.48 7.40
CA PHE A 76 2.32 -3.13 7.63
C PHE A 76 2.67 -3.27 9.11
N ASN A 77 1.73 -3.10 10.05
CA ASN A 77 1.96 -3.23 11.50
C ASN A 77 3.16 -2.41 12.02
N LEU A 78 3.43 -1.25 11.43
CA LEU A 78 4.54 -0.38 11.80
C LEU A 78 4.22 0.44 13.07
N PRO A 79 5.24 0.88 13.83
CA PRO A 79 5.04 1.80 14.95
C PRO A 79 4.30 3.06 14.49
N LEU A 80 3.34 3.55 15.29
CA LEU A 80 2.50 4.70 14.93
C LEU A 80 3.29 6.01 14.78
N ASP A 81 4.48 6.09 15.37
CA ASP A 81 5.43 7.20 15.28
C ASP A 81 6.42 7.06 14.10
N THR A 82 6.27 6.02 13.27
CA THR A 82 7.08 5.84 12.04
C THR A 82 6.94 7.05 11.14
N ASN A 83 8.06 7.67 10.79
CA ASN A 83 8.08 8.79 9.85
C ASN A 83 7.97 8.28 8.39
N PRO A 84 6.85 8.52 7.69
CA PRO A 84 6.60 7.98 6.36
C PRO A 84 7.52 8.56 5.29
N ASP A 85 8.09 9.75 5.50
CA ASP A 85 8.98 10.40 4.53
C ASP A 85 10.42 9.86 4.58
N THR A 86 10.72 8.99 5.54
CA THR A 86 12.06 8.41 5.73
C THR A 86 12.07 6.90 5.66
N PHE A 87 10.96 6.25 6.05
CA PHE A 87 10.83 4.80 6.02
C PHE A 87 10.68 4.31 4.58
N LYS A 88 11.61 3.49 4.09
CA LYS A 88 11.58 2.97 2.72
C LYS A 88 10.90 1.61 2.64
N THR A 89 10.27 1.32 1.53
CA THR A 89 9.55 0.05 1.31
C THR A 89 10.46 -1.18 1.46
N LYS A 90 11.73 -1.11 1.02
CA LYS A 90 12.70 -2.21 1.22
C LYS A 90 13.06 -2.46 2.68
N ASP A 91 12.87 -1.48 3.57
CA ASP A 91 13.29 -1.61 4.96
C ASP A 91 12.38 -2.59 5.73
N LEU A 92 11.20 -2.93 5.17
CA LEU A 92 10.32 -3.98 5.67
C LEU A 92 11.01 -5.36 5.71
N GLU A 93 11.84 -5.69 4.72
CA GLU A 93 12.55 -6.97 4.65
C GLU A 93 13.50 -7.16 5.84
N SER A 94 14.12 -6.05 6.26
CA SER A 94 15.01 -6.02 7.43
C SER A 94 14.22 -5.99 8.75
N LEU A 95 13.01 -5.44 8.74
CA LEU A 95 12.14 -5.37 9.92
C LEU A 95 11.52 -6.73 10.26
N TYR A 96 11.23 -7.54 9.24
CA TYR A 96 10.51 -8.81 9.34
C TYR A 96 11.34 -10.05 9.02
N SER A 97 12.67 -9.98 9.20
CA SER A 97 13.57 -11.08 8.81
C SER A 97 13.37 -12.41 9.58
N ILE A 98 12.37 -12.52 10.47
CA ILE A 98 12.06 -13.70 11.29
C ILE A 98 10.56 -14.05 11.23
N VAL A 99 10.02 -14.24 10.02
CA VAL A 99 8.63 -14.67 9.85
C VAL A 99 8.54 -16.20 9.66
N ALA A 100 9.19 -16.75 8.64
CA ALA A 100 9.39 -18.18 8.39
C ALA A 100 10.56 -18.37 7.40
N GLU A 101 11.15 -19.57 7.31
CA GLU A 101 12.40 -19.80 6.54
C GLU A 101 12.33 -19.49 5.04
N ASP A 102 11.16 -19.27 4.46
CA ASP A 102 10.97 -18.92 3.03
C ASP A 102 9.88 -17.84 2.80
N ILE A 103 9.51 -17.07 3.83
CA ILE A 103 8.49 -16.02 3.72
C ILE A 103 9.13 -14.64 3.87
N GLU A 104 8.98 -13.82 2.84
CA GLU A 104 9.44 -12.44 2.82
C GLU A 104 8.25 -11.47 2.83
N VAL A 105 8.34 -10.45 3.68
CA VAL A 105 7.46 -9.27 3.65
C VAL A 105 8.32 -8.06 3.34
N GLY A 106 8.19 -7.52 2.13
CA GLY A 106 9.14 -6.57 1.57
C GLY A 106 8.51 -5.56 0.62
N ASN A 107 9.31 -5.08 -0.34
CA ASN A 107 8.82 -4.11 -1.33
C ASN A 107 7.65 -4.66 -2.15
N GLU A 108 7.70 -5.92 -2.57
CA GLU A 108 6.61 -6.55 -3.34
C GLU A 108 5.29 -6.59 -2.55
N SER A 109 5.35 -6.81 -1.24
CA SER A 109 4.17 -6.75 -0.38
C SER A 109 3.49 -5.38 -0.44
N VAL A 110 4.27 -4.29 -0.54
CA VAL A 110 3.74 -2.94 -0.74
C VAL A 110 3.09 -2.80 -2.11
N GLN A 111 3.72 -3.33 -3.16
CA GLN A 111 3.17 -3.32 -4.52
C GLN A 111 1.78 -3.99 -4.57
N VAL A 112 1.68 -5.20 -4.01
CA VAL A 112 0.44 -5.98 -3.94
C VAL A 112 -0.62 -5.25 -3.12
N PHE A 113 -0.26 -4.74 -1.94
CA PHE A 113 -1.21 -3.99 -1.10
C PHE A 113 -1.76 -2.77 -1.84
N VAL A 114 -0.90 -1.96 -2.45
CA VAL A 114 -1.30 -0.76 -3.20
C VAL A 114 -2.21 -1.11 -4.37
N ALA A 115 -1.86 -2.17 -5.13
CA ALA A 115 -2.67 -2.61 -6.25
C ALA A 115 -4.07 -3.03 -5.81
N LEU A 116 -4.17 -3.87 -4.78
CA LEU A 116 -5.45 -4.36 -4.28
C LEU A 116 -6.27 -3.25 -3.60
N TYR A 117 -5.63 -2.33 -2.88
CA TYR A 117 -6.29 -1.22 -2.20
C TYR A 117 -6.99 -0.27 -3.20
N ASN A 118 -6.33 0.02 -4.32
CA ASN A 118 -6.83 0.95 -5.35
C ASN A 118 -7.56 0.27 -6.52
N ASP A 119 -7.81 -1.04 -6.47
CA ASP A 119 -8.39 -1.79 -7.60
C ASP A 119 -7.57 -1.71 -8.91
N LEU A 120 -6.25 -1.72 -8.79
CA LEU A 120 -5.35 -1.65 -9.93
C LEU A 120 -4.97 -3.06 -10.42
N PRO A 121 -4.87 -3.27 -11.74
CA PRO A 121 -4.54 -4.57 -12.31
C PRO A 121 -3.06 -4.92 -12.07
N MET A 122 -2.82 -6.05 -11.43
CA MET A 122 -1.48 -6.57 -11.13
C MET A 122 -1.49 -8.09 -11.25
N VAL A 123 -0.36 -8.67 -11.64
CA VAL A 123 -0.15 -10.12 -11.56
C VAL A 123 0.18 -10.48 -10.11
N LEU A 124 -0.72 -11.24 -9.47
CA LEU A 124 -0.47 -11.73 -8.11
C LEU A 124 0.56 -12.88 -8.16
N THR A 125 1.65 -12.70 -7.43
CA THR A 125 2.75 -13.65 -7.25
C THR A 125 2.71 -14.25 -5.84
N ASP A 126 3.64 -15.16 -5.54
CA ASP A 126 3.83 -15.76 -4.20
C ASP A 126 4.42 -14.74 -3.21
N THR A 127 3.65 -13.68 -2.97
CA THR A 127 4.03 -12.50 -2.17
C THR A 127 3.11 -12.46 -0.96
N TYR A 128 3.71 -12.42 0.23
CA TYR A 128 2.97 -12.43 1.48
C TYR A 128 2.65 -11.02 1.97
N LEU A 129 1.48 -10.88 2.59
CA LEU A 129 1.03 -9.67 3.25
C LEU A 129 0.91 -9.90 4.76
N PRO A 130 1.23 -8.90 5.60
CA PRO A 130 0.85 -8.92 7.00
C PRO A 130 -0.64 -9.15 7.17
N THR A 131 -1.04 -9.89 8.20
CA THR A 131 -2.47 -10.11 8.50
C THR A 131 -3.23 -8.78 8.64
N GLN A 132 -2.60 -7.74 9.18
CA GLN A 132 -3.21 -6.40 9.28
C GLN A 132 -3.52 -5.79 7.92
N ALA A 133 -2.67 -5.99 6.91
CA ALA A 133 -2.91 -5.54 5.55
C ALA A 133 -4.09 -6.30 4.93
N VAL A 134 -4.15 -7.63 5.11
CA VAL A 134 -5.25 -8.46 4.60
C VAL A 134 -6.59 -8.07 5.23
N GLU A 135 -6.62 -7.88 6.55
CA GLU A 135 -7.83 -7.43 7.26
C GLU A 135 -8.30 -6.07 6.77
N LEU A 136 -7.38 -5.12 6.53
CA LEU A 136 -7.72 -3.81 5.97
C LEU A 136 -8.33 -3.93 4.57
N LEU A 137 -7.72 -4.71 3.68
CA LEU A 137 -8.23 -4.93 2.32
C LEU A 137 -9.64 -5.55 2.36
N LEU A 138 -9.84 -6.60 3.16
CA LEU A 138 -11.14 -7.25 3.30
C LEU A 138 -12.20 -6.37 3.98
N SER A 139 -11.78 -5.34 4.72
CA SER A 139 -12.69 -4.36 5.34
C SER A 139 -13.17 -3.26 4.38
N LEU A 140 -12.56 -3.13 3.20
CA LEU A 140 -12.99 -2.18 2.18
C LEU A 140 -14.39 -2.56 1.67
N ASP A 141 -15.26 -1.57 1.51
CA ASP A 141 -16.62 -1.76 0.98
C ASP A 141 -16.59 -2.00 -0.54
N ARG A 142 -16.16 -3.20 -0.94
CA ARG A 142 -16.06 -3.61 -2.34
C ARG A 142 -16.26 -5.10 -2.57
N SER A 143 -16.67 -5.44 -3.78
CA SER A 143 -16.86 -6.83 -4.22
C SER A 143 -15.54 -7.46 -4.63
N TRP A 144 -15.02 -8.37 -3.81
CA TRP A 144 -13.83 -9.15 -4.12
C TRP A 144 -14.19 -10.40 -4.95
N SER A 145 -13.31 -10.76 -5.90
CA SER A 145 -13.42 -12.05 -6.57
C SER A 145 -13.06 -13.19 -5.60
N GLN A 146 -13.60 -14.39 -5.81
CA GLN A 146 -13.27 -15.55 -4.96
C GLN A 146 -11.77 -15.87 -5.04
N GLU A 147 -11.16 -15.72 -6.22
CA GLU A 147 -9.72 -15.92 -6.41
C GLU A 147 -8.89 -14.96 -5.56
N THR A 148 -9.29 -13.68 -5.49
CA THR A 148 -8.59 -12.69 -4.65
C THR A 148 -8.76 -12.99 -3.16
N ILE A 149 -9.95 -13.43 -2.73
CA ILE A 149 -10.17 -13.83 -1.34
C ILE A 149 -9.30 -15.03 -0.98
N ASP A 150 -9.26 -16.04 -1.85
CA ASP A 150 -8.46 -17.25 -1.65
C ASP A 150 -6.96 -16.90 -1.61
N TYR A 151 -6.50 -16.01 -2.49
CA TYR A 151 -5.15 -15.48 -2.50
C TYR A 151 -4.80 -14.79 -1.17
N LEU A 152 -5.63 -13.85 -0.72
CA LEU A 152 -5.41 -13.08 0.52
C LEU A 152 -5.36 -13.99 1.76
N ASN A 153 -6.19 -15.03 1.80
CA ASN A 153 -6.19 -16.00 2.90
C ASN A 153 -4.95 -16.91 2.87
N ALA A 154 -4.49 -17.30 1.68
CA ALA A 154 -3.33 -18.18 1.52
C ALA A 154 -1.99 -17.46 1.75
N HIS A 155 -1.90 -16.17 1.41
CA HIS A 155 -0.68 -15.36 1.48
C HIS A 155 -0.73 -14.33 2.63
N SER A 156 -1.38 -14.69 3.73
CA SER A 156 -1.39 -13.89 4.96
C SER A 156 -0.38 -14.44 5.95
N VAL A 157 0.36 -13.55 6.60
CA VAL A 157 1.30 -13.94 7.65
C VAL A 157 1.29 -12.98 8.83
N ILE A 158 1.46 -13.54 10.03
CA ILE A 158 1.59 -12.75 11.26
C ILE A 158 3.01 -12.22 11.33
N VAL A 159 3.17 -10.90 11.31
CA VAL A 159 4.47 -10.24 11.46
C VAL A 159 4.62 -9.66 12.86
N THR A 160 5.81 -9.80 13.43
CA THR A 160 6.18 -9.17 14.71
C THR A 160 7.42 -8.34 14.47
N ILE A 161 7.40 -7.08 14.92
CA ILE A 161 8.57 -6.21 14.87
C ILE A 161 9.56 -6.73 15.92
N SER A 162 10.75 -7.11 15.47
CA SER A 162 11.82 -7.50 16.38
C SER A 162 12.38 -6.24 17.05
N GLU A 163 12.21 -6.10 18.37
CA GLU A 163 12.71 -4.95 19.15
C GLU A 163 14.25 -4.92 19.28
N ASP A 164 14.98 -5.83 18.65
CA ASP A 164 16.44 -6.02 18.76
C ASP A 164 17.30 -4.92 18.07
N SER A 165 16.75 -3.72 17.89
CA SER A 165 17.54 -2.52 17.55
C SER A 165 17.74 -1.62 18.76
N GLU A 166 18.21 -2.21 19.87
CA GLU A 166 18.86 -1.45 20.95
C GLU A 166 20.08 -0.71 20.38
N SER A 167 19.88 0.59 20.14
CA SER A 167 20.55 1.65 20.91
C SER A 167 21.90 1.32 21.53
N ASP A 168 22.92 1.00 20.75
CA ASP A 168 24.32 1.10 21.19
C ASP A 168 25.13 1.97 20.21
N LYS A 169 24.90 3.28 20.30
CA LYS A 169 25.90 4.30 19.95
C LYS A 169 25.95 5.36 21.05
N ASP A 170 26.55 4.92 22.15
CA ASP A 170 27.48 5.65 23.00
C ASP A 170 27.58 7.17 22.73
N SER A 171 26.78 7.91 23.50
CA SER A 171 27.20 9.00 24.36
C SER A 171 28.69 9.41 24.29
N ALA A 172 29.01 10.32 23.36
CA ALA A 172 30.19 11.18 23.47
C ALA A 172 29.77 12.65 23.57
N LEU A 173 29.47 13.04 24.81
CA LEU A 173 29.89 14.28 25.47
C LEU A 173 30.16 15.51 24.58
N ALA A 174 29.22 16.45 24.58
CA ALA A 174 29.52 17.86 24.34
C ALA A 174 28.68 18.74 25.27
N THR A 175 29.21 18.94 26.47
CA THR A 175 28.90 20.10 27.32
C THR A 175 29.22 21.37 26.53
N ASN A 176 28.23 22.19 26.23
CA ASN A 176 28.47 23.63 26.12
C ASN A 176 27.24 24.42 26.56
N GLU A 177 27.35 24.85 27.82
CA GLU A 177 26.83 26.09 28.41
C GLU A 177 26.21 27.09 27.42
N SER A 178 24.89 27.31 27.52
CA SER A 178 24.30 28.57 27.06
C SER A 178 23.25 29.07 28.04
N LYS A 179 23.62 30.24 28.54
CA LYS A 179 23.02 31.15 29.51
C LYS A 179 21.58 31.56 29.16
N GLU A 180 20.74 31.52 30.19
CA GLU A 180 19.49 32.28 30.39
C GLU A 180 19.62 33.76 29.97
N PRO A 181 18.51 34.41 29.56
CA PRO A 181 17.67 35.02 30.58
C PRO A 181 16.15 35.01 30.34
N ASP A 182 15.50 35.21 31.48
CA ASP A 182 14.09 35.40 31.81
C ASP A 182 13.25 36.39 30.97
N ALA A 183 11.93 36.14 31.09
CA ALA A 183 10.77 37.05 31.04
C ALA A 183 10.42 37.64 29.65
N GLU A 184 9.15 37.79 29.25
CA GLU A 184 7.98 38.24 30.01
C GLU A 184 6.71 37.93 29.19
N SER A 185 5.60 37.69 29.88
CA SER A 185 4.25 37.49 29.31
C SER A 185 3.68 38.78 28.70
N THR A 186 2.90 38.66 27.63
CA THR A 186 1.63 39.40 27.50
C THR A 186 0.63 38.66 26.62
N GLU A 187 -0.57 38.53 27.18
CA GLU A 187 -1.86 38.26 26.54
C GLU A 187 -2.14 39.20 25.36
N THR A 188 -2.91 38.76 24.35
CA THR A 188 -4.28 39.24 24.11
C THR A 188 -4.88 38.77 22.76
N ASN A 189 -6.14 38.34 22.86
CA ASN A 189 -7.28 38.60 21.96
C ASN A 189 -7.38 37.94 20.56
N ASN A 190 -8.23 36.91 20.50
CA ASN A 190 -9.61 36.94 19.94
C ASN A 190 -9.83 37.63 18.58
N THR A 191 -10.44 36.91 17.61
CA THR A 191 -11.47 37.32 16.61
C THR A 191 -11.45 36.30 15.45
N THR A 192 -12.37 35.33 15.43
CA THR A 192 -13.60 35.31 14.61
C THR A 192 -13.36 35.56 13.12
N ASN A 193 -13.63 34.56 12.28
CA ASN A 193 -14.54 34.72 11.15
C ASN A 193 -15.01 33.36 10.61
N ASN A 194 -16.27 33.08 10.93
CA ASN A 194 -17.19 32.22 10.21
C ASN A 194 -17.37 32.77 8.78
N SER A 195 -17.37 31.91 7.77
CA SER A 195 -18.01 32.24 6.48
C SER A 195 -18.80 31.04 5.99
N THR A 196 -20.10 31.19 6.19
CA THR A 196 -21.22 30.39 5.69
C THR A 196 -21.60 30.89 4.28
N SER A 197 -21.85 29.99 3.33
CA SER A 197 -22.68 30.17 2.13
C SER A 197 -22.96 28.76 1.58
N THR A 198 -24.11 28.11 1.79
CA THR A 198 -25.51 28.36 1.35
C THR A 198 -25.79 27.91 -0.11
N THR A 199 -26.36 26.70 -0.19
CA THR A 199 -27.48 26.16 -1.04
C THR A 199 -27.84 26.80 -2.39
N THR A 200 -28.22 25.95 -3.38
CA THR A 200 -29.45 25.94 -4.25
C THR A 200 -29.30 24.77 -5.26
N SER A 201 -30.04 23.64 -5.28
CA SER A 201 -31.46 23.32 -5.55
C SER A 201 -31.97 23.53 -6.99
N THR A 202 -32.88 22.64 -7.44
CA THR A 202 -33.72 22.56 -8.67
C THR A 202 -33.19 21.53 -9.70
N ALA A 203 -33.73 20.29 -9.82
CA ALA A 203 -35.06 19.86 -10.37
C ALA A 203 -35.21 20.22 -11.86
N GLN A 204 -35.81 19.48 -12.80
CA GLN A 204 -36.51 18.19 -12.95
C GLN A 204 -36.85 18.04 -14.46
N GLU A 205 -37.36 16.88 -14.89
CA GLU A 205 -38.30 16.67 -16.05
C GLU A 205 -37.68 16.28 -17.42
N ALA A 206 -38.22 15.37 -18.26
CA ALA A 206 -39.08 14.18 -18.17
C ALA A 206 -39.13 13.48 -19.56
N THR A 207 -39.62 12.22 -19.60
CA THR A 207 -40.33 11.52 -20.72
C THR A 207 -39.56 11.28 -22.04
N THR A 208 -39.61 10.12 -22.72
CA THR A 208 -40.78 9.35 -23.18
C THR A 208 -40.32 7.99 -23.76
N ALA A 209 -41.09 6.93 -23.56
CA ALA A 209 -41.05 5.64 -24.30
C ALA A 209 -41.76 5.78 -25.68
N PRO A 210 -42.08 4.73 -26.48
CA PRO A 210 -41.70 3.29 -26.51
C PRO A 210 -41.26 2.81 -27.93
N LYS A 211 -40.97 1.51 -28.16
CA LYS A 211 -41.48 0.66 -29.29
C LYS A 211 -40.71 -0.67 -29.54
N THR A 212 -41.38 -1.79 -29.22
CA THR A 212 -41.57 -3.06 -29.98
C THR A 212 -40.42 -4.02 -30.34
N GLU A 213 -40.49 -5.20 -29.69
CA GLU A 213 -40.34 -6.61 -30.16
C GLU A 213 -40.11 -6.93 -31.66
N PRO A 214 -39.39 -8.04 -32.01
CA PRO A 214 -40.04 -9.36 -32.08
C PRO A 214 -39.22 -10.59 -31.62
N LYS A 215 -39.94 -11.47 -30.90
CA LYS A 215 -40.00 -12.95 -30.93
C LYS A 215 -39.00 -13.74 -31.81
N THR A 216 -38.25 -14.66 -31.18
CA THR A 216 -37.88 -15.97 -31.76
C THR A 216 -37.90 -17.06 -30.68
N GLU A 217 -38.47 -18.19 -31.09
CA GLU A 217 -38.82 -19.45 -30.44
C GLU A 217 -37.62 -20.43 -30.39
N VAL A 218 -37.35 -21.10 -29.26
CA VAL A 218 -36.60 -22.38 -29.21
C VAL A 218 -37.14 -23.27 -28.07
N THR A 219 -37.31 -24.54 -28.44
CA THR A 219 -37.97 -25.67 -27.77
C THR A 219 -36.97 -26.56 -26.99
N THR A 220 -37.50 -27.33 -26.01
CA THR A 220 -36.98 -28.59 -25.41
C THR A 220 -35.73 -28.45 -24.49
N GLU A 221 -35.57 -29.14 -23.35
CA GLU A 221 -35.92 -30.51 -22.98
C GLU A 221 -35.83 -30.68 -21.44
N THR A 222 -36.72 -31.49 -20.85
CA THR A 222 -36.69 -31.90 -19.44
C THR A 222 -35.75 -33.09 -19.29
N THR A 223 -34.66 -32.93 -18.53
CA THR A 223 -33.83 -34.05 -18.06
C THR A 223 -33.68 -33.98 -16.55
N THR A 224 -34.33 -34.92 -15.87
CA THR A 224 -34.21 -35.22 -14.45
C THR A 224 -32.82 -35.79 -14.18
N GLU A 225 -31.94 -35.03 -13.54
CA GLU A 225 -30.66 -35.51 -13.01
C GLU A 225 -30.67 -35.36 -11.49
N HIS A 226 -30.50 -36.50 -10.82
CA HIS A 226 -30.47 -36.65 -9.37
C HIS A 226 -29.24 -35.93 -8.81
N LYS A 227 -29.40 -34.71 -8.30
CA LYS A 227 -28.35 -34.00 -7.54
C LYS A 227 -28.60 -34.19 -6.05
N GLU A 228 -27.62 -34.78 -5.38
CA GLU A 228 -27.54 -34.81 -3.92
C GLU A 228 -27.55 -33.38 -3.36
N PRO A 229 -28.40 -33.06 -2.36
CA PRO A 229 -28.45 -31.73 -1.79
C PRO A 229 -27.20 -31.47 -0.93
N LEU A 230 -26.32 -30.59 -1.42
CA LEU A 230 -25.17 -30.09 -0.65
C LEU A 230 -25.68 -29.13 0.44
N ILE A 231 -25.73 -29.61 1.68
CA ILE A 231 -26.21 -28.85 2.85
C ILE A 231 -25.18 -27.78 3.20
N LYS A 232 -25.47 -26.51 2.87
CA LYS A 232 -24.70 -25.35 3.38
C LYS A 232 -25.34 -24.85 4.69
N GLY A 233 -24.49 -24.36 5.60
CA GLY A 233 -24.74 -24.13 7.04
C GLY A 233 -25.82 -23.13 7.47
N THR A 234 -26.82 -22.87 6.64
CA THR A 234 -28.01 -22.04 6.96
C THR A 234 -29.34 -22.76 6.66
N THR A 235 -29.30 -24.04 6.28
CA THR A 235 -30.51 -24.82 5.96
C THR A 235 -31.29 -25.13 7.23
N THR A 236 -32.58 -24.78 7.27
CA THR A 236 -33.44 -25.03 8.44
C THR A 236 -33.91 -26.48 8.46
N PHE A 237 -34.13 -27.07 9.64
CA PHE A 237 -34.57 -28.48 9.80
C PHE A 237 -35.84 -28.82 8.99
N GLN A 238 -36.72 -27.85 8.78
CA GLN A 238 -37.91 -28.02 7.95
C GLN A 238 -37.57 -28.22 6.46
N GLN A 239 -36.55 -27.53 5.95
CA GLN A 239 -36.08 -27.68 4.56
C GLN A 239 -35.40 -29.04 4.33
N LEU A 240 -34.79 -29.63 5.36
CA LEU A 240 -34.20 -30.97 5.30
C LEU A 240 -35.28 -32.07 5.25
N LEU A 241 -36.36 -31.89 6.02
CA LEU A 241 -37.53 -32.79 5.99
C LEU A 241 -38.26 -32.72 4.64
N ASP A 242 -38.44 -31.52 4.08
CA ASP A 242 -39.07 -31.33 2.77
C ASP A 242 -38.21 -31.91 1.63
N ALA A 243 -36.88 -31.98 1.82
CA ALA A 243 -35.95 -32.66 0.91
C ALA A 243 -35.92 -34.20 1.08
N GLY A 244 -36.74 -34.77 1.97
CA GLY A 244 -36.88 -36.22 2.15
C GLY A 244 -35.80 -36.87 3.00
N ILE A 245 -35.03 -36.11 3.78
CA ILE A 245 -33.99 -36.65 4.66
C ILE A 245 -34.62 -37.02 6.01
N GLU A 246 -34.62 -38.31 6.33
CA GLU A 246 -35.14 -38.80 7.61
C GLU A 246 -34.15 -38.55 8.76
N LYS A 247 -34.66 -38.32 9.96
CA LYS A 247 -33.89 -38.00 11.17
C LYS A 247 -32.83 -39.06 11.54
N ALA A 248 -32.92 -40.26 11.00
CA ALA A 248 -31.95 -41.34 11.21
C ALA A 248 -30.63 -41.16 10.42
N GLN A 249 -30.57 -40.22 9.48
CA GLN A 249 -29.40 -39.96 8.61
C GLN A 249 -28.69 -38.63 8.89
N ILE A 250 -29.05 -37.93 9.98
CA ILE A 250 -28.48 -36.65 10.42
C ILE A 250 -27.74 -36.84 11.74
#